data_AF-A0A0J9V939-F1
#
_entry.id   AF-A0A0J9V939-F1
#
_cell.length_a   1.000
_cell.length_b   1.000
_cell.length_c   1.000
_cell.angle_alpha   90.00
_cell.angle_beta   90.00
_cell.angle_gamma   90.00
#
_symmetry.space_group_name_H-M   'P 1'
#
loop_
_entity.id
_entity.type
_entity.pdbx_description
1 polymer ?
#
loop_
_entity_poly.entity_id
_entity_poly.type
_entity_poly.pdbx_seq_one_letter_code
_entity_poly.pdbx_strand_id
1 'polypeptide(L)'
;MTTNKYDIFNFIDSYLSLETQIKRDNEQKIVEAKASFCNSLNHGYEKQQIIEICQNFVKLFIYTKTDYSSKEDSEKSKYHIFLNYWLNYKLRTIANYNYIKTGFFNHLNKHYKPLGDTVNMNDIIYEEEINYIKNMNMLYTLYKNNDDLTQGNISYEVFCKQIKEKYNAVLIKCFNDGNYGFCEALKNFNDYYKQNKSNIMKDYAGKEYPTLPEFNLFLGLHNQPLQVAKLGSELIGGSYIPSYDEKYVVNRGKYSDLKELIFLQYNLRMEENDNAKYSVMINILHQFIQYCNENKNELKLSSFMKEFIESYYNEKKNEYEKIFNECSSTTETNTNTYCGLYNKCKREFENELKLIKEDAQEYIKRQDDYIQELPSYKLFILQAKALFQDFDAMSKYLPTIMSTMENRRYRRREYYKYLYQT
;
A
#
# COMPACT_ATOMS: atom_id res chain seq x y z
N MET A 1 -2.34 18.66 -19.32
CA MET A 1 -2.16 17.97 -18.04
C MET A 1 -2.99 16.71 -18.09
N THR A 2 -2.37 15.54 -18.00
CA THR A 2 -3.10 14.26 -17.84
C THR A 2 -3.74 14.27 -16.45
N THR A 3 -5.06 14.45 -16.39
CA THR A 3 -5.83 14.35 -15.15
C THR A 3 -5.56 13.00 -14.49
N ASN A 4 -5.18 12.98 -13.22
CA ASN A 4 -5.05 11.75 -12.46
C ASN A 4 -6.42 11.10 -12.39
N LYS A 5 -6.60 9.94 -13.02
CA LYS A 5 -7.91 9.26 -13.07
C LYS A 5 -8.46 8.89 -11.68
N TYR A 6 -7.62 8.89 -10.63
CA TYR A 6 -8.06 8.66 -9.26
C TYR A 6 -8.63 9.92 -8.57
N ASP A 7 -8.53 11.11 -9.19
CA ASP A 7 -9.11 12.36 -8.67
C ASP A 7 -10.64 12.34 -8.57
N ILE A 8 -11.29 11.29 -9.10
CA ILE A 8 -12.74 11.12 -8.95
C ILE A 8 -13.14 11.03 -7.47
N PHE A 9 -12.26 10.51 -6.60
CA PHE A 9 -12.58 10.33 -5.19
C PHE A 9 -12.79 11.65 -4.45
N ASN A 10 -12.44 12.78 -5.05
CA ASN A 10 -12.78 14.11 -4.53
C ASN A 10 -14.29 14.40 -4.55
N PHE A 11 -15.08 13.63 -5.31
CA PHE A 11 -16.55 13.75 -5.41
C PHE A 11 -17.27 12.50 -4.88
N ILE A 12 -16.61 11.72 -4.03
CA ILE A 12 -17.13 10.42 -3.57
C ILE A 12 -18.47 10.52 -2.84
N ASP A 13 -18.69 11.58 -2.05
CA ASP A 13 -19.97 11.78 -1.35
C ASP A 13 -21.14 11.95 -2.33
N SER A 14 -20.92 12.68 -3.44
CA SER A 14 -21.90 12.79 -4.52
C SER A 14 -22.19 11.42 -5.12
N TYR A 15 -21.15 10.62 -5.40
CA TYR A 15 -21.30 9.30 -6.01
C TYR A 15 -22.08 8.31 -5.12
N LEU A 16 -21.75 8.28 -3.82
CA LEU A 16 -22.44 7.44 -2.84
C LEU A 16 -23.91 7.85 -2.66
N SER A 17 -24.19 9.16 -2.65
CA SER A 17 -25.56 9.69 -2.62
C SER A 17 -26.37 9.27 -3.85
N LEU A 18 -25.76 9.35 -5.05
CA LEU A 18 -26.39 8.91 -6.30
C LEU A 18 -26.69 7.41 -6.33
N GLU A 19 -25.77 6.57 -5.83
CA GLU A 19 -26.03 5.13 -5.72
C GLU A 19 -27.14 4.81 -4.70
N THR A 20 -27.20 5.56 -3.61
CA THR A 20 -28.27 5.45 -2.60
C THR A 20 -29.62 5.86 -3.17
N GLN A 21 -29.66 6.89 -4.03
CA GLN A 21 -30.86 7.27 -4.76
C GLN A 21 -31.35 6.13 -5.66
N ILE A 22 -30.46 5.52 -6.46
CA ILE A 22 -30.82 4.40 -7.34
C ILE A 22 -31.34 3.21 -6.55
N LYS A 23 -30.72 2.89 -5.41
CA LYS A 23 -31.19 1.80 -4.53
C LYS A 23 -32.63 2.05 -4.07
N ARG A 24 -32.93 3.26 -3.58
CA ARG A 24 -34.28 3.66 -3.17
C ARG A 24 -35.28 3.60 -4.32
N ASP A 25 -34.91 4.08 -5.50
CA ASP A 25 -35.78 4.04 -6.68
C ASP A 25 -36.09 2.60 -7.10
N ASN A 26 -35.12 1.69 -6.99
CA ASN A 26 -35.31 0.28 -7.28
C ASN A 26 -36.22 -0.41 -6.25
N GLU A 27 -36.05 -0.11 -4.95
CA GLU A 27 -36.94 -0.59 -3.88
C GLU A 27 -38.38 -0.12 -4.09
N GLN A 28 -38.56 1.11 -4.57
CA GLN A 28 -39.86 1.70 -4.91
C GLN A 28 -40.37 1.31 -6.30
N LYS A 29 -39.62 0.49 -7.05
CA LYS A 29 -39.94 0.07 -8.42
C LYS A 29 -40.18 1.24 -9.38
N ILE A 30 -39.49 2.36 -9.16
CA ILE A 30 -39.51 3.52 -10.06
C ILE A 30 -38.81 3.13 -11.36
N VAL A 31 -39.50 3.27 -12.48
CA VAL A 31 -38.98 2.93 -13.81
C VAL A 31 -38.51 4.19 -14.52
N GLU A 32 -37.30 4.15 -15.06
CA GLU A 32 -36.78 5.22 -15.93
C GLU A 32 -37.19 4.95 -17.38
N ALA A 33 -38.10 5.77 -17.92
CA ALA A 33 -38.65 5.58 -19.26
C ALA A 33 -37.55 5.59 -20.35
N LYS A 34 -36.49 6.39 -20.15
CA LYS A 34 -35.33 6.44 -21.06
C LYS A 34 -34.51 5.15 -21.05
N ALA A 35 -34.68 4.29 -20.05
CA ALA A 35 -34.01 2.99 -19.98
C ALA A 35 -34.76 1.86 -20.71
N SER A 36 -35.90 2.15 -21.36
CA SER A 36 -36.73 1.14 -22.04
C SER A 36 -35.97 0.31 -23.09
N PHE A 37 -34.96 0.90 -23.75
CA PHE A 37 -34.13 0.19 -24.72
C PHE A 37 -33.29 -0.94 -24.08
N CYS A 38 -33.03 -0.90 -22.78
CA CYS A 38 -32.31 -1.96 -22.06
C CYS A 38 -33.04 -3.31 -22.17
N ASN A 39 -34.38 -3.31 -22.26
CA ASN A 39 -35.18 -4.54 -22.35
C ASN A 39 -34.91 -5.38 -23.60
N SER A 40 -34.29 -4.77 -24.62
CA SER A 40 -33.91 -5.45 -25.87
C SER A 40 -32.52 -6.12 -25.82
N LEU A 41 -31.78 -6.00 -24.71
CA LEU A 41 -30.56 -6.78 -24.48
C LEU A 41 -30.91 -8.27 -24.40
N ASN A 42 -30.40 -9.06 -25.34
CA ASN A 42 -30.68 -10.49 -25.42
C ASN A 42 -29.39 -11.30 -25.34
N HIS A 43 -29.00 -11.68 -24.12
CA HIS A 43 -27.74 -12.38 -23.85
C HIS A 43 -27.93 -13.65 -22.99
N GLY A 44 -28.87 -14.51 -23.38
CA GLY A 44 -29.00 -15.85 -22.80
C GLY A 44 -29.41 -15.86 -21.32
N TYR A 45 -28.79 -16.73 -20.52
CA TYR A 45 -29.19 -17.01 -19.13
C TYR A 45 -29.04 -15.83 -18.15
N GLU A 46 -28.14 -14.88 -18.40
CA GLU A 46 -27.87 -13.73 -17.52
C GLU A 46 -28.68 -12.47 -17.92
N LYS A 47 -29.67 -12.64 -18.81
CA LYS A 47 -30.45 -11.56 -19.40
C LYS A 47 -31.00 -10.56 -18.36
N GLN A 48 -31.56 -11.05 -17.26
CA GLN A 48 -32.18 -10.20 -16.25
C GLN A 48 -31.15 -9.28 -15.56
N GLN A 49 -30.01 -9.82 -15.13
CA GLN A 49 -28.95 -9.05 -14.47
C GLN A 49 -28.37 -7.98 -15.42
N ILE A 50 -28.19 -8.34 -16.70
CA ILE A 50 -27.69 -7.41 -17.73
C ILE A 50 -28.68 -6.26 -17.96
N ILE A 51 -29.98 -6.56 -18.03
CA ILE A 51 -31.03 -5.55 -18.18
C ILE A 51 -31.03 -4.61 -16.97
N GLU A 52 -30.95 -5.15 -15.75
CA GLU A 52 -30.91 -4.37 -14.52
C GLU A 52 -29.69 -3.45 -14.44
N ILE A 53 -28.50 -3.94 -14.83
CA ILE A 53 -27.28 -3.12 -14.89
C ILE A 53 -27.45 -1.98 -15.90
N CYS A 54 -27.99 -2.25 -17.09
CA CYS A 54 -28.26 -1.22 -18.08
C CYS A 54 -29.25 -0.17 -17.56
N GLN A 55 -30.35 -0.60 -16.93
CA GLN A 55 -31.36 0.33 -16.40
C GLN A 55 -30.81 1.19 -15.27
N ASN A 56 -30.04 0.60 -14.36
CA ASN A 56 -29.37 1.31 -13.28
C ASN A 56 -28.31 2.27 -13.80
N PHE A 57 -27.54 1.88 -14.81
CA PHE A 57 -26.58 2.77 -15.47
C PHE A 57 -27.29 3.98 -16.09
N VAL A 58 -28.42 3.79 -16.78
CA VAL A 58 -29.19 4.89 -17.37
C VAL A 58 -29.71 5.85 -16.30
N LYS A 59 -30.25 5.34 -15.19
CA LYS A 59 -30.64 6.18 -14.03
C LYS A 59 -29.46 6.96 -13.49
N LEU A 60 -28.33 6.29 -13.24
CA LEU A 60 -27.11 6.90 -12.74
C LEU A 60 -26.60 8.00 -13.67
N PHE A 61 -26.62 7.75 -14.98
CA PHE A 61 -26.24 8.73 -16.00
C PHE A 61 -27.14 9.98 -15.95
N ILE A 62 -28.45 9.81 -15.80
CA ILE A 62 -29.38 10.94 -15.72
C ILE A 62 -29.15 11.77 -14.46
N TYR A 63 -28.98 11.11 -13.31
CA TYR A 63 -28.75 11.81 -12.05
C TYR A 63 -27.39 12.51 -12.00
N THR A 64 -26.32 11.83 -12.45
CA THR A 64 -25.00 12.45 -12.58
C THR A 64 -25.04 13.65 -13.52
N LYS A 65 -25.68 13.55 -14.69
CA LYS A 65 -25.82 14.66 -15.63
C LYS A 65 -26.46 15.90 -15.01
N THR A 66 -27.50 15.71 -14.20
CA THR A 66 -28.11 16.81 -13.44
C THR A 66 -27.11 17.42 -12.46
N ASP A 67 -26.39 16.58 -11.70
CA ASP A 67 -25.43 17.00 -10.67
C ASP A 67 -24.20 17.76 -11.23
N TYR A 68 -23.69 17.38 -12.41
CA TYR A 68 -22.53 18.03 -13.02
C TYR A 68 -22.88 19.10 -14.07
N SER A 69 -24.16 19.33 -14.36
CA SER A 69 -24.61 20.21 -15.45
C SER A 69 -24.03 21.64 -15.39
N SER A 70 -23.85 22.19 -14.19
CA SER A 70 -23.28 23.52 -13.93
C SER A 70 -21.77 23.54 -13.67
N LYS A 71 -21.10 22.38 -13.69
CA LYS A 71 -19.68 22.25 -13.33
C LYS A 71 -18.74 22.55 -14.50
N GLU A 72 -17.48 22.84 -14.18
CA GLU A 72 -16.43 22.98 -15.20
C GLU A 72 -16.12 21.63 -15.86
N ASP A 73 -15.60 21.65 -17.10
CA ASP A 73 -15.36 20.42 -17.87
C ASP A 73 -14.36 19.47 -17.19
N SER A 74 -13.41 20.02 -16.42
CA SER A 74 -12.48 19.24 -15.59
C SER A 74 -13.21 18.40 -14.53
N GLU A 75 -14.24 18.94 -13.90
CA GLU A 75 -15.08 18.23 -12.93
C GLU A 75 -16.04 17.26 -13.63
N LYS A 76 -16.68 17.67 -14.73
CA LYS A 76 -17.55 16.78 -15.53
C LYS A 76 -16.82 15.50 -15.95
N SER A 77 -15.55 15.63 -16.36
CA SER A 77 -14.72 14.48 -16.72
C SER A 77 -14.59 13.44 -15.60
N LYS A 78 -14.59 13.87 -14.33
CA LYS A 78 -14.51 12.97 -13.17
C LYS A 78 -15.80 12.16 -12.99
N TYR A 79 -16.96 12.77 -13.21
CA TYR A 79 -18.24 12.04 -13.25
C TYR A 79 -18.29 11.02 -14.39
N HIS A 80 -17.74 11.36 -15.56
CA HIS A 80 -17.63 10.43 -16.68
C HIS A 80 -16.74 9.22 -16.34
N ILE A 81 -15.60 9.45 -15.69
CA ILE A 81 -14.71 8.37 -15.19
C ILE A 81 -15.43 7.51 -14.15
N PHE A 82 -16.17 8.12 -13.22
CA PHE A 82 -16.96 7.37 -12.24
C PHE A 82 -18.02 6.47 -12.89
N LEU A 83 -18.79 7.01 -13.85
CA LEU A 83 -19.78 6.26 -14.62
C LEU A 83 -19.14 5.07 -15.35
N ASN A 84 -17.99 5.29 -15.98
CA ASN A 84 -17.23 4.26 -16.67
C ASN A 84 -16.78 3.14 -15.70
N TYR A 85 -16.19 3.54 -14.57
CA TYR A 85 -15.77 2.62 -13.51
C TYR A 85 -16.94 1.79 -13.00
N TRP A 86 -18.05 2.44 -12.63
CA TRP A 86 -19.22 1.78 -12.08
C TRP A 86 -19.76 0.73 -13.06
N LEU A 87 -19.90 1.10 -14.34
CA LEU A 87 -20.40 0.21 -15.38
C LEU A 87 -19.48 -0.99 -15.60
N ASN A 88 -18.18 -0.75 -15.77
CA ASN A 88 -17.20 -1.82 -15.96
C ASN A 88 -17.16 -2.76 -14.75
N TYR A 89 -17.20 -2.22 -13.53
CA TYR A 89 -17.21 -3.04 -12.32
C TYR A 89 -18.45 -3.93 -12.24
N LYS A 90 -19.66 -3.37 -12.42
CA LYS A 90 -20.92 -4.13 -12.39
C LYS A 90 -21.00 -5.19 -13.50
N LEU A 91 -20.50 -4.90 -14.69
CA LEU A 91 -20.47 -5.90 -15.77
C LEU A 91 -19.50 -7.04 -15.46
N ARG A 92 -18.36 -6.75 -14.84
CA ARG A 92 -17.34 -7.76 -14.50
C ARG A 92 -17.79 -8.73 -13.41
N THR A 93 -18.82 -8.41 -12.63
CA THR A 93 -19.40 -9.36 -11.67
C THR A 93 -20.27 -10.44 -12.34
N ILE A 94 -20.54 -10.31 -13.64
CA ILE A 94 -21.31 -11.28 -14.42
C ILE A 94 -20.37 -12.41 -14.87
N ALA A 95 -20.78 -13.67 -14.72
CA ALA A 95 -19.90 -14.82 -14.93
C ALA A 95 -19.40 -14.91 -16.39
N ASN A 96 -20.25 -14.57 -17.37
CA ASN A 96 -19.87 -14.57 -18.79
C ASN A 96 -19.45 -13.19 -19.31
N TYR A 97 -18.94 -12.29 -18.46
CA TYR A 97 -18.51 -10.93 -18.82
C TYR A 97 -17.76 -10.85 -20.17
N ASN A 98 -16.76 -11.72 -20.38
CA ASN A 98 -15.93 -11.70 -21.59
C ASN A 98 -16.73 -11.93 -22.89
N TYR A 99 -17.83 -12.68 -22.82
CA TYR A 99 -18.71 -12.95 -23.96
C TYR A 99 -19.73 -11.83 -24.19
N ILE A 100 -20.22 -11.21 -23.12
CA ILE A 100 -21.32 -10.24 -23.19
C ILE A 100 -20.83 -8.78 -23.38
N LYS A 101 -19.62 -8.44 -22.95
CA LYS A 101 -19.13 -7.05 -22.86
C LYS A 101 -19.25 -6.29 -24.17
N THR A 102 -18.84 -6.89 -25.29
CA THR A 102 -18.84 -6.24 -26.61
C THR A 102 -20.27 -5.97 -27.07
N GLY A 103 -21.17 -6.95 -26.92
CA GLY A 103 -22.58 -6.80 -27.26
C GLY A 103 -23.26 -5.72 -26.42
N PHE A 104 -22.97 -5.71 -25.12
CA PHE A 104 -23.50 -4.74 -24.17
C PHE A 104 -23.07 -3.30 -24.49
N PHE A 105 -21.77 -3.06 -24.67
CA PHE A 105 -21.25 -1.73 -25.01
C PHE A 105 -21.76 -1.25 -26.37
N ASN A 106 -21.82 -2.12 -27.37
CA ASN A 106 -22.39 -1.79 -28.69
C ASN A 106 -23.87 -1.43 -28.59
N HIS A 107 -24.63 -2.14 -27.76
CA HIS A 107 -26.05 -1.84 -27.54
C HIS A 107 -26.24 -0.46 -26.92
N LEU A 108 -25.51 -0.15 -25.85
CA LEU A 108 -25.54 1.18 -25.22
C LEU A 108 -25.15 2.28 -26.23
N ASN A 109 -24.04 2.12 -26.95
CA ASN A 109 -23.56 3.09 -27.94
C ASN A 109 -24.50 3.26 -29.15
N LYS A 110 -25.33 2.27 -29.47
CA LYS A 110 -26.35 2.40 -30.51
C LYS A 110 -27.60 3.14 -30.02
N HIS A 111 -27.95 2.95 -28.75
CA HIS A 111 -29.24 3.36 -28.20
C HIS A 111 -29.16 4.51 -27.18
N TYR A 112 -28.00 5.15 -26.99
CA TYR A 112 -27.82 6.23 -26.01
C TYR A 112 -28.52 7.56 -26.35
N LYS A 113 -28.96 7.78 -27.59
CA LYS A 113 -29.58 9.04 -28.03
C LYS A 113 -30.66 9.63 -27.08
N PRO A 114 -31.54 8.83 -26.44
CA PRO A 114 -32.51 9.33 -25.45
C PRO A 114 -31.89 10.03 -24.21
N LEU A 115 -30.58 9.88 -24.00
CA LEU A 115 -29.82 10.47 -22.90
C LEU A 115 -29.29 11.89 -23.21
N GLY A 116 -29.41 12.34 -24.47
CA GLY A 116 -29.20 13.72 -24.94
C GLY A 116 -27.97 13.92 -25.84
N ASP A 117 -28.07 14.86 -26.78
CA ASP A 117 -27.17 15.00 -27.94
C ASP A 117 -25.79 15.64 -27.64
N THR A 118 -25.58 16.18 -26.44
CA THR A 118 -24.37 16.96 -26.10
C THR A 118 -23.26 16.16 -25.41
N VAL A 119 -23.47 14.88 -25.11
CA VAL A 119 -22.50 14.04 -24.41
C VAL A 119 -21.87 13.04 -25.38
N ASN A 120 -20.55 13.12 -25.54
CA ASN A 120 -19.80 12.13 -26.28
C ASN A 120 -19.70 10.84 -25.45
N MET A 121 -20.52 9.84 -25.78
CA MET A 121 -20.57 8.59 -25.01
C MET A 121 -19.27 7.78 -25.07
N ASN A 122 -18.41 8.00 -26.06
CA ASN A 122 -17.10 7.35 -26.10
C ASN A 122 -16.20 7.79 -24.93
N ASP A 123 -16.49 8.93 -24.30
CA ASP A 123 -15.76 9.43 -23.13
C ASP A 123 -16.26 8.79 -21.81
N ILE A 124 -17.35 8.02 -21.86
CA ILE A 124 -18.05 7.46 -20.69
C ILE A 124 -18.15 5.94 -20.78
N ILE A 125 -18.42 5.41 -21.96
CA ILE A 125 -18.74 4.01 -22.22
C ILE A 125 -17.60 3.42 -23.06
N TYR A 126 -16.59 2.93 -22.35
CA TYR A 126 -15.45 2.23 -22.95
C TYR A 126 -15.04 1.07 -22.05
N GLU A 127 -14.47 0.03 -22.65
CA GLU A 127 -13.84 -1.04 -21.89
C GLU A 127 -12.54 -0.53 -21.28
N GLU A 128 -12.39 -0.72 -19.97
CA GLU A 128 -11.23 -0.28 -19.21
C GLU A 128 -10.45 -1.47 -18.66
N GLU A 129 -9.14 -1.28 -18.47
CA GLU A 129 -8.24 -2.35 -18.02
C GLU A 129 -8.68 -2.94 -16.67
N ILE A 130 -8.63 -4.27 -16.57
CA ILE A 130 -9.09 -4.99 -15.37
C ILE A 130 -8.34 -4.56 -14.10
N ASN A 131 -7.04 -4.31 -14.21
CA ASN A 131 -6.21 -3.89 -13.08
C ASN A 131 -6.61 -2.49 -12.60
N TYR A 132 -6.91 -1.58 -13.52
CA TYR A 132 -7.40 -0.25 -13.17
C TYR A 132 -8.76 -0.32 -12.45
N ILE A 133 -9.72 -1.09 -12.98
CA ILE A 133 -11.03 -1.27 -12.33
C ILE A 133 -10.89 -1.89 -10.93
N LYS A 134 -10.03 -2.90 -10.78
CA LYS A 134 -9.74 -3.50 -9.46
C LYS A 134 -9.18 -2.45 -8.48
N ASN A 135 -8.19 -1.67 -8.91
CA ASN A 135 -7.61 -0.60 -8.09
C ASN A 135 -8.66 0.45 -7.70
N MET A 136 -9.48 0.91 -8.65
CA MET A 136 -10.58 1.84 -8.36
C MET A 136 -11.56 1.26 -7.35
N ASN A 137 -11.93 -0.02 -7.48
CA ASN A 137 -12.81 -0.68 -6.53
C ASN A 137 -12.20 -0.79 -5.13
N MET A 138 -10.90 -1.11 -5.02
CA MET A 138 -10.21 -1.14 -3.73
C MET A 138 -10.36 0.19 -2.98
N LEU A 139 -10.09 1.32 -3.65
CA LEU A 139 -10.27 2.66 -3.07
C LEU A 139 -11.75 2.98 -2.78
N TYR A 140 -12.65 2.72 -3.74
CA TYR A 140 -14.08 2.97 -3.58
C TYR A 140 -14.66 2.23 -2.36
N THR A 141 -14.26 0.97 -2.14
CA THR A 141 -14.79 0.16 -1.02
C THR A 141 -14.38 0.67 0.36
N LEU A 142 -13.33 1.50 0.47
CA LEU A 142 -12.98 2.19 1.72
C LEU A 142 -14.05 3.21 2.09
N TYR A 143 -14.39 4.10 1.15
CA TYR A 143 -15.44 5.10 1.33
C TYR A 143 -16.81 4.45 1.52
N LYS A 144 -17.11 3.43 0.71
CA LYS A 144 -18.37 2.70 0.82
C LYS A 144 -18.55 2.02 2.19
N ASN A 145 -17.47 1.56 2.82
CA ASN A 145 -17.54 0.99 4.17
C ASN A 145 -17.97 2.02 5.22
N ASN A 146 -17.52 3.27 5.11
CA ASN A 146 -17.97 4.36 5.98
C ASN A 146 -19.46 4.66 5.75
N ASP A 147 -19.87 4.76 4.49
CA ASP A 147 -21.26 4.99 4.09
C ASP A 147 -22.21 3.86 4.53
N ASP A 148 -21.77 2.60 4.41
CA ASP A 148 -22.58 1.48 4.88
C ASP A 148 -22.75 1.48 6.40
N LEU A 149 -21.76 1.96 7.16
CA LEU A 149 -21.91 2.14 8.60
C LEU A 149 -22.90 3.27 8.93
N THR A 150 -22.83 4.41 8.25
CA THR A 150 -23.72 5.56 8.49
C THR A 150 -25.16 5.28 8.06
N GLN A 151 -25.35 4.46 7.02
CA GLN A 151 -26.67 4.02 6.57
C GLN A 151 -27.25 2.87 7.41
N GLY A 152 -26.48 2.29 8.34
CA GLY A 152 -26.89 1.12 9.11
C GLY A 152 -26.96 -0.17 8.29
N ASN A 153 -26.29 -0.22 7.13
CA ASN A 153 -26.19 -1.42 6.29
C ASN A 153 -25.25 -2.48 6.91
N ILE A 154 -24.30 -2.06 7.76
CA ILE A 154 -23.39 -2.95 8.50
C ILE A 154 -23.31 -2.58 9.97
N SER A 155 -22.98 -3.55 10.82
CA SER A 155 -22.71 -3.28 12.25
C SER A 155 -21.35 -2.61 12.43
N TYR A 156 -21.18 -1.96 13.58
CA TYR A 156 -19.91 -1.37 13.98
C TYR A 156 -18.75 -2.38 14.00
N GLU A 157 -18.99 -3.58 14.50
CA GLU A 157 -17.99 -4.63 14.62
C GLU A 157 -17.55 -5.12 13.22
N VAL A 158 -18.51 -5.24 12.30
CA VAL A 158 -18.24 -5.54 10.88
C VAL A 158 -17.44 -4.41 10.24
N PHE A 159 -17.81 -3.16 10.50
CA PHE A 159 -17.08 -1.99 10.00
C PHE A 159 -15.61 -1.99 10.45
N CYS A 160 -15.34 -2.15 11.75
CA CYS A 160 -13.98 -2.15 12.30
C CYS A 160 -13.09 -3.22 11.66
N LYS A 161 -13.65 -4.42 11.44
CA LYS A 161 -12.95 -5.50 10.76
C LYS A 161 -12.67 -5.15 9.29
N GLN A 162 -13.69 -4.73 8.56
CA GLN A 162 -13.59 -4.45 7.14
C GLN A 162 -12.68 -3.27 6.83
N ILE A 163 -12.73 -2.20 7.64
CA ILE A 163 -11.90 -1.02 7.37
C ILE A 163 -10.42 -1.35 7.50
N LYS A 164 -10.04 -2.14 8.52
CA LYS A 164 -8.66 -2.61 8.69
C LYS A 164 -8.20 -3.48 7.52
N GLU A 165 -8.99 -4.48 7.15
CA GLU A 165 -8.64 -5.41 6.07
C GLU A 165 -8.51 -4.69 4.72
N LYS A 166 -9.50 -3.85 4.36
CA LYS A 166 -9.51 -3.09 3.11
C LYS A 166 -8.39 -2.05 3.09
N TYR A 167 -8.19 -1.31 4.18
CA TYR A 167 -7.17 -0.27 4.26
C TYR A 167 -5.78 -0.85 4.05
N ASN A 168 -5.45 -1.93 4.77
CA ASN A 168 -4.15 -2.59 4.63
C ASN A 168 -3.98 -3.15 3.22
N ALA A 169 -5.01 -3.72 2.59
CA ALA A 169 -4.92 -4.17 1.20
C ALA A 169 -4.58 -3.02 0.23
N VAL A 170 -5.21 -1.84 0.40
CA VAL A 170 -4.93 -0.65 -0.43
C VAL A 170 -3.54 -0.09 -0.16
N LEU A 171 -3.14 0.01 1.12
CA LEU A 171 -1.83 0.49 1.53
C LEU A 171 -0.71 -0.33 0.88
N ILE A 172 -0.81 -1.64 0.94
CA ILE A 172 0.25 -2.48 0.42
C ILE A 172 0.22 -2.50 -1.12
N LYS A 173 -0.96 -2.44 -1.75
CA LYS A 173 -1.08 -2.28 -3.21
C LYS A 173 -0.40 -1.00 -3.70
N CYS A 174 -0.54 0.10 -2.96
CA CYS A 174 0.12 1.37 -3.27
C CYS A 174 1.64 1.20 -3.37
N PHE A 175 2.28 0.59 -2.37
CA PHE A 175 3.74 0.40 -2.37
C PHE A 175 4.22 -0.71 -3.29
N ASN A 176 3.39 -1.72 -3.56
CA ASN A 176 3.73 -2.80 -4.50
C ASN A 176 3.77 -2.32 -5.96
N ASP A 177 2.73 -1.61 -6.39
CA ASP A 177 2.61 -1.18 -7.79
C ASP A 177 3.39 0.11 -8.07
N GLY A 178 3.68 0.90 -7.03
CA GLY A 178 4.30 2.21 -7.17
C GLY A 178 3.44 3.22 -7.95
N ASN A 179 2.13 2.97 -8.09
CA ASN A 179 1.23 3.88 -8.80
C ASN A 179 0.96 5.11 -7.92
N TYR A 180 1.68 6.20 -8.20
CA TYR A 180 1.57 7.45 -7.45
C TYR A 180 0.13 7.96 -7.35
N GLY A 181 -0.64 7.95 -8.45
CA GLY A 181 -2.00 8.45 -8.43
C GLY A 181 -2.95 7.63 -7.55
N PHE A 182 -2.73 6.32 -7.48
CA PHE A 182 -3.45 5.42 -6.56
C PHE A 182 -3.08 5.69 -5.10
N CYS A 183 -1.79 5.85 -4.81
CA CYS A 183 -1.29 6.20 -3.47
C CYS A 183 -1.79 7.57 -2.99
N GLU A 184 -1.85 8.55 -3.89
CA GLU A 184 -2.38 9.87 -3.62
C GLU A 184 -3.87 9.81 -3.25
N ALA A 185 -4.65 8.96 -3.94
CA ALA A 185 -6.04 8.73 -3.56
C ALA A 185 -6.19 8.06 -2.18
N LEU A 186 -5.28 7.17 -1.80
CA LEU A 186 -5.24 6.63 -0.42
C LEU A 186 -4.95 7.74 0.61
N LYS A 187 -4.07 8.69 0.28
CA LYS A 187 -3.82 9.86 1.12
C LYS A 187 -5.09 10.69 1.30
N ASN A 188 -5.82 10.96 0.21
CA ASN A 188 -7.08 11.69 0.25
C ASN A 188 -8.13 10.95 1.10
N PHE A 189 -8.15 9.61 1.06
CA PHE A 189 -8.98 8.81 1.95
C PHE A 189 -8.62 9.01 3.42
N ASN A 190 -7.33 9.03 3.78
CA ASN A 190 -6.89 9.28 5.16
C ASN A 190 -7.41 10.62 5.69
N ASP A 191 -7.33 11.66 4.87
CA ASP A 191 -7.81 13.00 5.22
C ASP A 191 -9.34 13.02 5.38
N TYR A 192 -10.05 12.42 4.42
CA TYR A 192 -11.51 12.24 4.48
C TYR A 192 -11.94 11.50 5.76
N TYR A 193 -11.28 10.40 6.10
CA TYR A 193 -11.60 9.56 7.25
C TYR A 193 -11.40 10.31 8.58
N LYS A 194 -10.33 11.10 8.70
CA LYS A 194 -10.06 11.94 9.87
C LYS A 194 -11.09 13.06 10.01
N GLN A 195 -11.41 13.74 8.91
CA GLN A 195 -12.36 14.87 8.91
C GLN A 195 -13.80 14.43 9.20
N ASN A 196 -14.20 13.26 8.71
CA ASN A 196 -15.58 12.76 8.86
C ASN A 196 -15.80 11.88 10.09
N LYS A 197 -14.78 11.70 10.96
CA LYS A 197 -14.89 10.88 12.18
C LYS A 197 -16.11 11.23 13.04
N SER A 198 -16.35 12.51 13.30
CA SER A 198 -17.49 12.96 14.14
C SER A 198 -18.84 12.61 13.52
N ASN A 199 -18.97 12.76 12.21
CA ASN A 199 -20.19 12.44 11.48
C ASN A 199 -20.45 10.93 11.47
N ILE A 200 -19.41 10.13 11.19
CA ILE A 200 -19.51 8.66 11.15
C ILE A 200 -19.83 8.08 12.54
N MET A 201 -19.32 8.69 13.60
CA MET A 201 -19.45 8.20 14.97
C MET A 201 -20.65 8.77 15.73
N LYS A 202 -21.50 9.60 15.09
CA LYS A 202 -22.60 10.30 15.76
C LYS A 202 -23.52 9.36 16.56
N ASP A 203 -23.82 8.19 16.00
CA ASP A 203 -24.74 7.22 16.60
C ASP A 203 -24.01 6.12 17.41
N TYR A 204 -22.69 6.25 17.58
CA TYR A 204 -21.82 5.26 18.25
C TYR A 204 -21.09 5.86 19.46
N ALA A 205 -21.78 6.72 20.21
CA ALA A 205 -21.22 7.36 21.40
C ALA A 205 -20.59 6.34 22.37
N GLY A 206 -19.35 6.60 22.79
CA GLY A 206 -18.60 5.72 23.70
C GLY A 206 -17.85 4.56 23.02
N LYS A 207 -18.05 4.29 21.73
CA LYS A 207 -17.23 3.33 20.97
C LYS A 207 -15.95 3.99 20.44
N GLU A 208 -14.85 3.23 20.43
CA GLU A 208 -13.55 3.71 19.97
C GLU A 208 -13.42 3.56 18.45
N TYR A 209 -13.50 4.68 17.72
CA TYR A 209 -13.34 4.69 16.26
C TYR A 209 -11.94 4.20 15.86
N PRO A 210 -11.83 3.22 14.94
CA PRO A 210 -10.54 2.70 14.51
C PRO A 210 -9.62 3.81 14.01
N THR A 211 -8.41 3.87 14.54
CA THR A 211 -7.43 4.90 14.20
C THR A 211 -6.61 4.47 12.99
N LEU A 212 -6.57 5.31 11.95
CA LEU A 212 -5.67 5.08 10.83
C LEU A 212 -4.22 5.39 11.25
N PRO A 213 -3.25 4.58 10.78
CA PRO A 213 -1.84 4.94 10.93
C PRO A 213 -1.56 6.24 10.18
N GLU A 214 -0.52 6.94 10.63
CA GLU A 214 0.00 8.06 9.85
C GLU A 214 0.51 7.55 8.50
N PHE A 215 0.17 8.28 7.44
CA PHE A 215 0.52 7.92 6.07
C PHE A 215 1.37 9.01 5.44
N ASN A 216 2.62 8.67 5.18
CA ASN A 216 3.63 9.53 4.62
C ASN A 216 3.93 9.05 3.19
N LEU A 217 3.38 9.78 2.23
CA LEU A 217 3.69 9.62 0.81
C LEU A 217 4.83 10.58 0.46
N PHE A 218 6.06 10.07 0.36
CA PHE A 218 7.21 10.88 -0.02
C PHE A 218 7.16 11.26 -1.50
N LEU A 219 7.16 12.56 -1.78
CA LEU A 219 6.98 13.19 -3.10
C LEU A 219 8.23 13.11 -4.01
N GLY A 220 9.16 12.20 -3.71
CA GLY A 220 10.40 12.01 -4.44
C GLY A 220 10.21 11.28 -5.77
N LEU A 221 9.75 12.01 -6.79
CA LEU A 221 9.86 11.75 -8.24
C LEU A 221 8.84 10.77 -8.84
N HIS A 222 7.88 11.36 -9.56
CA HIS A 222 7.24 10.71 -10.71
C HIS A 222 8.33 9.99 -11.55
N ASN A 223 8.23 8.66 -11.67
CA ASN A 223 9.08 7.75 -12.46
C ASN A 223 10.28 7.06 -11.77
N GLN A 224 10.42 7.07 -10.44
CA GLN A 224 11.32 6.13 -9.74
C GLN A 224 10.57 5.35 -8.66
N PRO A 225 10.91 4.06 -8.39
CA PRO A 225 10.33 3.32 -7.29
C PRO A 225 10.59 4.05 -5.97
N LEU A 226 9.61 4.06 -5.05
CA LEU A 226 9.68 4.73 -3.75
C LEU A 226 10.98 4.34 -3.02
N GLN A 227 11.86 5.32 -2.71
CA GLN A 227 13.24 5.07 -2.26
C GLN A 227 13.49 5.32 -0.77
N VAL A 228 12.46 5.50 0.06
CA VAL A 228 12.65 5.88 1.47
C VAL A 228 13.37 4.76 2.23
N ALA A 229 12.98 3.51 1.97
CA ALA A 229 13.54 2.33 2.62
C ALA A 229 14.54 1.60 1.70
N LYS A 230 15.37 2.35 0.95
CA LYS A 230 16.27 1.78 -0.05
C LYS A 230 17.27 0.79 0.58
N LEU A 231 17.96 1.20 1.64
CA LEU A 231 18.96 0.37 2.30
C LEU A 231 18.30 -0.81 3.01
N GLY A 232 17.16 -0.59 3.66
CA GLY A 232 16.37 -1.67 4.23
C GLY A 232 15.95 -2.70 3.17
N SER A 233 15.51 -2.23 2.00
CA SER A 233 15.10 -3.11 0.90
C SER A 233 16.26 -3.93 0.37
N GLU A 234 17.44 -3.31 0.21
CA GLU A 234 18.68 -3.98 -0.21
C GLU A 234 19.16 -5.03 0.81
N LEU A 235 19.11 -4.72 2.10
CA LEU A 235 19.75 -5.53 3.15
C LEU A 235 18.85 -6.63 3.75
N ILE A 236 17.57 -6.35 3.92
CA ILE A 236 16.62 -7.26 4.59
C ILE A 236 15.33 -7.46 3.80
N GLY A 237 15.02 -6.59 2.85
CA GLY A 237 13.78 -6.63 2.06
C GLY A 237 13.66 -7.81 1.08
N GLY A 238 14.73 -8.57 0.83
CA GLY A 238 14.70 -9.71 -0.09
C GLY A 238 13.54 -10.69 0.16
N SER A 239 12.84 -11.05 -0.93
CA SER A 239 11.71 -12.00 -1.01
C SER A 239 10.40 -11.65 -0.28
N TYR A 240 10.28 -10.46 0.32
CA TYR A 240 9.00 -10.05 0.91
C TYR A 240 8.03 -9.60 -0.20
N ILE A 241 7.24 -10.55 -0.70
CA ILE A 241 6.11 -10.31 -1.60
C ILE A 241 4.85 -10.71 -0.85
N PRO A 242 4.13 -9.78 -0.23
CA PRO A 242 2.80 -10.06 0.32
C PRO A 242 1.87 -10.57 -0.79
N SER A 243 0.98 -11.49 -0.43
CA SER A 243 -0.12 -11.89 -1.30
C SER A 243 -1.20 -10.80 -1.29
N TYR A 244 -1.63 -10.34 -2.47
CA TYR A 244 -2.57 -9.22 -2.65
C TYR A 244 -3.93 -9.58 -3.22
N ASP A 245 -4.28 -10.87 -3.29
CA ASP A 245 -5.61 -11.31 -3.77
C ASP A 245 -6.72 -10.92 -2.78
N GLU A 246 -7.04 -9.62 -2.73
CA GLU A 246 -8.13 -8.94 -1.99
C GLU A 246 -8.16 -9.16 -0.47
N LYS A 247 -7.29 -10.03 0.07
CA LYS A 247 -7.16 -10.37 1.47
C LYS A 247 -5.69 -10.32 1.87
N TYR A 248 -5.41 -9.47 2.84
CA TYR A 248 -4.10 -9.37 3.46
C TYR A 248 -3.77 -10.66 4.25
N VAL A 249 -2.60 -11.24 3.99
CA VAL A 249 -2.07 -12.38 4.75
C VAL A 249 -0.75 -11.97 5.41
N VAL A 250 -0.71 -12.02 6.74
CA VAL A 250 0.50 -11.75 7.53
C VAL A 250 1.56 -12.81 7.24
N ASN A 251 2.73 -12.38 6.76
CA ASN A 251 3.89 -13.25 6.60
C ASN A 251 4.52 -13.51 7.98
N ARG A 252 4.82 -14.78 8.33
CA ARG A 252 5.42 -15.18 9.63
C ARG A 252 6.90 -15.53 9.54
N GLY A 253 7.61 -15.00 8.56
CA GLY A 253 9.05 -15.21 8.40
C GLY A 253 9.91 -14.47 9.43
N LYS A 254 11.22 -14.77 9.45
CA LYS A 254 12.20 -14.05 10.27
C LYS A 254 12.18 -12.56 9.91
N TYR A 255 12.07 -11.71 10.92
CA TYR A 255 11.95 -10.24 10.80
C TYR A 255 10.72 -9.77 10.02
N SER A 256 9.60 -10.48 10.12
CA SER A 256 8.40 -10.19 9.32
C SER A 256 7.89 -8.76 9.48
N ASP A 257 7.79 -8.23 10.70
CA ASP A 257 7.25 -6.89 10.93
C ASP A 257 8.22 -5.80 10.43
N LEU A 258 9.53 -6.01 10.61
CA LEU A 258 10.54 -5.10 10.07
C LEU A 258 10.58 -5.12 8.55
N LYS A 259 10.50 -6.30 7.93
CA LYS A 259 10.44 -6.45 6.47
C LYS A 259 9.19 -5.80 5.89
N GLU A 260 8.05 -5.98 6.55
CA GLU A 260 6.81 -5.33 6.15
C GLU A 260 6.90 -3.81 6.26
N LEU A 261 7.44 -3.29 7.36
CA LEU A 261 7.63 -1.85 7.53
C LEU A 261 8.51 -1.27 6.41
N ILE A 262 9.61 -1.95 6.08
CA ILE A 262 10.53 -1.55 5.00
C ILE A 262 9.81 -1.59 3.65
N PHE A 263 9.05 -2.66 3.38
CA PHE A 263 8.25 -2.78 2.16
C PHE A 263 7.26 -1.61 2.03
N LEU A 264 6.60 -1.25 3.14
CA LEU A 264 5.66 -0.14 3.25
C LEU A 264 6.35 1.23 3.37
N GLN A 265 7.65 1.32 3.08
CA GLN A 265 8.41 2.57 3.09
C GLN A 265 8.25 3.33 4.43
N TYR A 266 8.34 2.59 5.52
CA TYR A 266 8.17 3.07 6.90
C TYR A 266 6.76 3.52 7.30
N ASN A 267 5.74 3.19 6.51
CA ASN A 267 4.34 3.35 6.90
C ASN A 267 3.88 2.13 7.71
N LEU A 268 3.27 2.37 8.87
CA LEU A 268 2.65 1.30 9.65
C LEU A 268 1.34 0.86 8.99
N ARG A 269 1.05 -0.44 9.07
CA ARG A 269 -0.28 -0.96 8.77
C ARG A 269 -1.27 -0.55 9.86
N MET A 270 -2.55 -0.54 9.51
CA MET A 270 -3.62 -0.33 10.46
C MET A 270 -3.77 -1.56 11.37
N GLU A 271 -3.83 -1.30 12.66
CA GLU A 271 -4.04 -2.30 13.70
C GLU A 271 -5.42 -2.15 14.34
N GLU A 272 -5.85 -3.18 15.08
CA GLU A 272 -7.19 -3.22 15.69
C GLU A 272 -7.39 -2.14 16.75
N ASN A 273 -6.35 -1.84 17.51
CA ASN A 273 -6.34 -0.85 18.59
C ASN A 273 -4.89 -0.46 18.92
N ASP A 274 -4.74 0.49 19.85
CA ASP A 274 -3.42 0.97 20.28
C ASP A 274 -2.55 -0.12 20.91
N ASN A 275 -3.12 -1.08 21.66
CA ASN A 275 -2.35 -2.19 22.24
C ASN A 275 -1.73 -3.09 21.14
N ALA A 276 -2.48 -3.39 20.08
CA ALA A 276 -1.98 -4.11 18.92
C ALA A 276 -0.93 -3.29 18.15
N LYS A 277 -1.19 -2.00 17.92
CA LYS A 277 -0.23 -1.06 17.31
C LYS A 277 1.10 -1.05 18.07
N TYR A 278 1.07 -0.84 19.38
CA TYR A 278 2.27 -0.79 20.21
C TYR A 278 3.00 -2.14 20.26
N SER A 279 2.27 -3.25 20.20
CA SER A 279 2.88 -4.59 20.10
C SER A 279 3.69 -4.74 18.82
N VAL A 280 3.16 -4.25 17.68
CA VAL A 280 3.87 -4.24 16.39
C VAL A 280 5.09 -3.33 16.42
N MET A 281 4.96 -2.13 16.99
CA MET A 281 6.09 -1.19 17.12
C MET A 281 7.25 -1.79 17.93
N ILE A 282 6.98 -2.41 19.08
CA ILE A 282 8.02 -3.05 19.87
C ILE A 282 8.61 -4.27 19.15
N ASN A 283 7.81 -5.05 18.43
CA ASN A 283 8.33 -6.15 17.60
C ASN A 283 9.24 -5.66 16.49
N ILE A 284 8.90 -4.56 15.82
CA ILE A 284 9.76 -3.91 14.82
C ILE A 284 11.09 -3.51 15.44
N LEU A 285 11.07 -2.82 16.58
CA LEU A 285 12.29 -2.37 17.26
C LEU A 285 13.16 -3.55 17.72
N HIS A 286 12.54 -4.59 18.27
CA HIS A 286 13.21 -5.84 18.64
C HIS A 286 13.87 -6.52 17.44
N GLN A 287 13.13 -6.68 16.35
CA GLN A 287 13.63 -7.27 15.10
C GLN A 287 14.74 -6.44 14.47
N PHE A 288 14.67 -5.11 14.55
CA PHE A 288 15.71 -4.19 14.08
C PHE A 288 17.01 -4.37 14.87
N ILE A 289 16.96 -4.32 16.20
CA ILE A 289 18.14 -4.53 17.05
C ILE A 289 18.73 -5.92 16.81
N GLN A 290 17.88 -6.94 16.76
CA GLN A 290 18.30 -8.31 16.48
C GLN A 290 19.01 -8.40 15.13
N TYR A 291 18.45 -7.81 14.07
CA TYR A 291 19.06 -7.80 12.75
C TYR A 291 20.44 -7.12 12.76
N CYS A 292 20.55 -5.92 13.37
CA CYS A 292 21.81 -5.21 13.48
C CYS A 292 22.87 -6.03 14.22
N ASN A 293 22.47 -6.69 15.31
CA ASN A 293 23.37 -7.52 16.10
C ASN A 293 23.85 -8.77 15.36
N GLU A 294 23.00 -9.40 14.56
CA GLU A 294 23.39 -10.56 13.75
C GLU A 294 24.23 -10.18 12.53
N ASN A 295 24.14 -8.92 12.06
CA ASN A 295 24.78 -8.45 10.84
C ASN A 295 25.85 -7.36 11.10
N LYS A 296 26.48 -7.32 12.29
CA LYS A 296 27.51 -6.31 12.65
C LYS A 296 28.65 -6.15 11.64
N ASN A 297 28.90 -7.16 10.81
CA ASN A 297 29.94 -7.15 9.77
C ASN A 297 29.44 -6.65 8.40
N GLU A 298 28.17 -6.26 8.28
CA GLU A 298 27.61 -5.68 7.05
C GLU A 298 28.05 -4.23 6.91
N LEU A 299 28.74 -3.91 5.80
CA LEU A 299 29.34 -2.59 5.60
C LEU A 299 28.31 -1.48 5.41
N LYS A 300 27.12 -1.82 4.90
CA LYS A 300 26.01 -0.87 4.76
C LYS A 300 25.16 -0.74 6.03
N LEU A 301 25.49 -1.47 7.12
CA LEU A 301 24.63 -1.56 8.29
C LEU A 301 24.41 -0.20 8.98
N SER A 302 25.46 0.60 9.21
CA SER A 302 25.30 1.91 9.86
C SER A 302 24.44 2.86 9.04
N SER A 303 24.57 2.81 7.71
CA SER A 303 23.71 3.58 6.81
C SER A 303 22.24 3.13 6.89
N PHE A 304 21.98 1.82 6.97
CA PHE A 304 20.62 1.31 7.19
C PHE A 304 20.08 1.67 8.58
N MET A 305 20.92 1.62 9.62
CA MET A 305 20.52 2.06 10.96
C MET A 305 20.11 3.53 10.95
N LYS A 306 20.87 4.37 10.26
CA LYS A 306 20.53 5.79 10.06
C LYS A 306 19.19 5.95 9.33
N GLU A 307 18.99 5.24 8.22
CA GLU A 307 17.74 5.23 7.45
C GLU A 307 16.53 4.88 8.32
N PHE A 308 16.62 3.79 9.11
CA PHE A 308 15.57 3.35 10.03
C PHE A 308 15.31 4.37 11.14
N ILE A 309 16.37 4.91 11.76
CA ILE A 309 16.23 5.86 12.86
C ILE A 309 15.58 7.16 12.38
N GLU A 310 16.06 7.72 11.27
CA GLU A 310 15.57 8.98 10.73
C GLU A 310 14.17 8.86 10.12
N SER A 311 13.91 7.81 9.33
CA SER A 311 12.65 7.68 8.57
C SER A 311 11.49 7.08 9.37
N TYR A 312 11.78 6.41 10.49
CA TYR A 312 10.76 5.70 11.26
C TYR A 312 10.82 5.96 12.77
N TYR A 313 11.94 5.65 13.42
CA TYR A 313 11.99 5.70 14.88
C TYR A 313 11.77 7.12 15.42
N ASN A 314 12.41 8.12 14.81
CA ASN A 314 12.28 9.53 15.21
C ASN A 314 10.85 10.06 14.99
N GLU A 315 10.23 9.72 13.86
CA GLU A 315 8.83 10.07 13.56
C GLU A 315 7.85 9.44 14.56
N LYS A 316 8.23 8.31 15.18
CA LYS A 316 7.44 7.59 16.18
C LYS A 316 7.94 7.74 17.61
N LYS A 317 8.85 8.68 17.86
CA LYS A 317 9.53 8.83 19.15
C LYS A 317 8.56 9.02 20.30
N ASN A 318 7.54 9.88 20.12
CA ASN A 318 6.54 10.14 21.15
C ASN A 318 5.73 8.90 21.53
N GLU A 319 5.44 8.01 20.57
CA GLU A 319 4.73 6.76 20.83
C GLU A 319 5.65 5.74 21.52
N TYR A 320 6.91 5.65 21.11
CA TYR A 320 7.90 4.83 21.83
C TYR A 320 8.11 5.31 23.27
N GLU A 321 8.21 6.62 23.51
CA GLU A 321 8.34 7.18 24.86
C GLU A 321 7.16 6.81 25.75
N LYS A 322 5.92 6.85 25.23
CA LYS A 322 4.74 6.36 25.94
C LYS A 322 4.88 4.90 26.33
N ILE A 323 5.20 4.04 25.36
CA ILE A 323 5.39 2.60 25.61
C ILE A 323 6.47 2.36 26.68
N PHE A 324 7.62 3.02 26.56
CA PHE A 324 8.72 2.86 27.49
C PHE A 324 8.35 3.31 28.90
N ASN A 325 7.65 4.43 29.05
CA ASN A 325 7.24 4.94 30.35
C ASN A 325 6.20 4.01 31.01
N GLU A 326 5.21 3.56 30.24
CA GLU A 326 4.17 2.63 30.74
C GLU A 326 4.77 1.29 31.16
N CYS A 327 5.67 0.72 30.37
CA CYS A 327 6.26 -0.59 30.64
C CYS A 327 7.45 -0.58 31.60
N SER A 328 8.01 0.60 31.92
CA SER A 328 9.10 0.73 32.92
C SER A 328 8.59 0.87 34.36
N SER A 329 7.28 1.05 34.56
CA SER A 329 6.67 1.14 35.89
C SER A 329 6.75 -0.22 36.62
N THR A 330 7.24 -0.20 37.86
CA THR A 330 7.38 -1.38 38.73
C THR A 330 6.08 -1.77 39.44
N THR A 331 4.98 -1.06 39.19
CA THR A 331 3.66 -1.42 39.71
C THR A 331 3.16 -2.65 38.99
N GLU A 332 3.07 -3.74 39.74
CA GLU A 332 2.65 -5.06 39.28
C GLU A 332 1.33 -4.99 38.48
N THR A 333 1.29 -5.76 37.38
CA THR A 333 0.14 -6.03 36.49
C THR A 333 -0.12 -5.08 35.31
N ASN A 334 0.90 -4.53 34.64
CA ASN A 334 0.67 -4.12 33.24
C ASN A 334 0.47 -5.39 32.38
N THR A 335 -0.80 -5.73 32.13
CA THR A 335 -1.21 -6.91 31.35
C THR A 335 -1.18 -6.67 29.85
N ASN A 336 -0.81 -5.46 29.40
CA ASN A 336 -0.74 -5.16 27.98
C ASN A 336 0.36 -5.99 27.30
N THR A 337 0.01 -6.56 26.15
CA THR A 337 0.87 -7.50 25.43
C THR A 337 2.19 -6.87 25.00
N TYR A 338 2.18 -5.57 24.65
CA TYR A 338 3.38 -4.85 24.25
C TYR A 338 4.39 -4.70 25.40
N CYS A 339 3.97 -4.66 26.66
CA CYS A 339 4.92 -4.60 27.78
C CYS A 339 5.63 -5.93 28.01
N GLY A 340 4.96 -7.06 27.76
CA GLY A 340 5.63 -8.36 27.72
C GLY A 340 6.71 -8.42 26.64
N LEU A 341 6.41 -7.90 25.45
CA LEU A 341 7.36 -7.80 24.33
C LEU A 341 8.52 -6.85 24.64
N TYR A 342 8.23 -5.70 25.25
CA TYR A 342 9.25 -4.73 25.66
C TYR A 342 10.20 -5.34 26.69
N ASN A 343 9.68 -6.03 27.72
CA ASN A 343 10.49 -6.67 28.74
C ASN A 343 11.34 -7.82 28.18
N LYS A 344 10.86 -8.51 27.14
CA LYS A 344 11.67 -9.47 26.39
C LYS A 344 12.81 -8.76 25.64
N CYS A 345 12.49 -7.71 24.88
CA CYS A 345 13.48 -6.91 24.14
C CYS A 345 14.55 -6.35 25.07
N LYS A 346 14.15 -5.78 26.22
CA LYS A 346 15.05 -5.28 27.25
C LYS A 346 15.98 -6.37 27.80
N ARG A 347 15.46 -7.59 28.05
CA ARG A 347 16.30 -8.71 28.54
C ARG A 347 17.35 -9.15 27.53
N GLU A 348 16.98 -9.17 26.25
CA GLU A 348 17.85 -9.65 25.18
C GLU A 348 18.85 -8.59 24.73
N PHE A 349 18.47 -7.31 24.76
CA PHE A 349 19.21 -6.20 24.17
C PHE A 349 19.23 -4.94 25.05
N GLU A 350 19.48 -5.10 26.35
CA GLU A 350 19.41 -4.00 27.33
C GLU A 350 20.25 -2.78 26.93
N ASN A 351 21.48 -3.02 26.48
CA ASN A 351 22.43 -1.96 26.14
C ASN A 351 22.01 -1.21 24.87
N GLU A 352 21.66 -1.93 23.81
CA GLU A 352 21.22 -1.37 22.54
C GLU A 352 19.91 -0.59 22.71
N LEU A 353 18.95 -1.16 23.44
CA LEU A 353 17.68 -0.49 23.72
C LEU A 353 17.89 0.78 24.54
N LYS A 354 18.78 0.76 25.54
CA LYS A 354 19.14 1.94 26.34
C LYS A 354 19.74 3.04 25.45
N LEU A 355 20.67 2.68 24.57
CA LEU A 355 21.27 3.64 23.64
C LEU A 355 20.24 4.26 22.70
N ILE A 356 19.40 3.45 22.05
CA ILE A 356 18.36 3.96 21.15
C ILE A 356 17.40 4.92 21.87
N LYS A 357 17.12 4.65 23.15
CA LYS A 357 16.27 5.51 23.98
C LYS A 357 16.95 6.84 24.33
N GLU A 358 18.22 6.80 24.74
CA GLU A 358 18.96 7.96 25.25
C GLU A 358 19.56 8.81 24.11
N ASP A 359 20.25 8.15 23.18
CA ASP A 359 20.92 8.74 22.03
C ASP A 359 21.05 7.72 20.87
N ALA A 360 20.07 7.75 19.96
CA ALA A 360 20.07 6.88 18.79
C ALA A 360 21.23 7.16 17.82
N GLN A 361 21.85 8.34 17.85
CA GLN A 361 23.04 8.64 17.02
C GLN A 361 24.28 7.97 17.59
N GLU A 362 24.42 7.93 18.91
CA GLU A 362 25.48 7.16 19.56
C GLU A 362 25.36 5.66 19.27
N TYR A 363 24.13 5.12 19.15
CA TYR A 363 23.92 3.73 18.72
C TYR A 363 24.46 3.47 17.31
N ILE A 364 24.23 4.40 16.36
CA ILE A 364 24.77 4.32 14.99
C ILE A 364 26.29 4.43 15.01
N LYS A 365 26.84 5.39 15.76
CA LYS A 365 28.27 5.62 15.87
C LYS A 365 29.02 4.39 16.37
N ARG A 366 28.48 3.67 17.37
CA ARG A 366 29.09 2.42 17.85
C ARG A 366 29.24 1.35 16.75
N GLN A 367 28.34 1.33 15.78
CA GLN A 367 28.46 0.43 14.64
C GLN A 367 29.56 0.90 13.67
N ASP A 368 29.69 2.21 13.43
CA ASP A 368 30.79 2.77 12.63
C ASP A 368 32.15 2.51 13.28
N ASP A 369 32.26 2.78 14.58
CA ASP A 369 33.47 2.55 15.38
C ASP A 369 33.86 1.07 15.35
N TYR A 370 32.89 0.15 15.48
CA TYR A 370 33.13 -1.30 15.37
C TYR A 370 33.79 -1.67 14.03
N ILE A 371 33.31 -1.14 12.90
CA ILE A 371 33.88 -1.43 11.58
C ILE A 371 35.28 -0.83 11.44
N GLN A 372 35.51 0.38 11.98
CA GLN A 372 36.82 1.05 11.93
C GLN A 372 37.89 0.36 12.78
N GLU A 373 37.49 -0.22 13.91
CA GLU A 373 38.38 -0.95 14.83
C GLU A 373 38.68 -2.39 14.38
N LEU A 374 38.05 -2.88 13.31
CA LEU A 374 38.34 -4.21 12.79
C LEU A 374 39.81 -4.31 12.32
N PRO A 375 40.48 -5.44 12.58
CA PRO A 375 41.80 -5.72 12.01
C PRO A 375 41.78 -5.56 10.49
N SER A 376 42.82 -4.97 9.90
CA SER A 376 42.86 -4.62 8.47
C SER A 376 42.55 -5.80 7.55
N TYR A 377 42.96 -7.03 7.91
CA TYR A 377 42.65 -8.22 7.13
C TYR A 377 41.16 -8.58 7.17
N LYS A 378 40.46 -8.38 8.29
CA LYS A 378 39.01 -8.61 8.38
C LYS A 378 38.27 -7.56 7.57
N LEU A 379 38.63 -6.29 7.72
CA LEU A 379 38.04 -5.20 6.95
C LEU A 379 38.19 -5.46 5.43
N PHE A 380 39.39 -5.88 5.00
CA PHE A 380 39.64 -6.25 3.60
C PHE A 380 38.74 -7.41 3.13
N ILE A 381 38.55 -8.44 3.95
CA ILE A 381 37.64 -9.57 3.63
C ILE A 381 36.20 -9.08 3.46
N LEU A 382 35.73 -8.18 4.33
CA LEU A 382 34.37 -7.62 4.24
C LEU A 382 34.21 -6.75 2.98
N GLN A 383 35.17 -5.89 2.68
CA GLN A 383 35.18 -5.07 1.48
C GLN A 383 35.21 -5.91 0.20
N ALA A 384 36.03 -6.96 0.17
CA ALA A 384 36.07 -7.90 -0.94
C ALA A 384 34.72 -8.61 -1.10
N LYS A 385 34.11 -9.11 -0.02
CA LYS A 385 32.79 -9.74 -0.04
C LYS A 385 31.74 -8.80 -0.62
N ALA A 386 31.68 -7.54 -0.16
CA ALA A 386 30.74 -6.55 -0.64
C ALA A 386 30.92 -6.26 -2.14
N LEU A 387 32.17 -6.15 -2.61
CA LEU A 387 32.47 -5.97 -4.04
C LEU A 387 31.96 -7.12 -4.91
N PHE A 388 32.04 -8.36 -4.43
CA PHE A 388 31.50 -9.52 -5.16
C PHE A 388 29.97 -9.60 -5.15
N GLN A 389 29.31 -8.96 -4.19
CA GLN A 389 27.85 -8.93 -4.08
C GLN A 389 27.22 -7.78 -4.89
N ASP A 390 28.02 -6.77 -5.26
CA ASP A 390 27.61 -5.64 -6.07
C ASP A 390 27.96 -5.88 -7.55
N PHE A 391 26.94 -6.09 -8.38
CA PHE A 391 27.11 -6.41 -9.80
C PHE A 391 27.81 -5.29 -10.58
N ASP A 392 27.48 -4.02 -10.29
CA ASP A 392 28.05 -2.88 -10.98
C ASP A 392 29.53 -2.68 -10.59
N ALA A 393 29.83 -2.82 -9.30
CA ALA A 393 31.20 -2.81 -8.82
C ALA A 393 32.00 -3.96 -9.44
N MET A 394 31.45 -5.18 -9.41
CA MET A 394 32.10 -6.36 -9.97
C MET A 394 32.37 -6.20 -11.47
N SER A 395 31.39 -5.72 -12.24
CA SER A 395 31.53 -5.45 -13.69
C SER A 395 32.70 -4.49 -13.98
N LYS A 396 32.84 -3.43 -13.18
CA LYS A 396 33.93 -2.45 -13.30
C LYS A 396 35.32 -3.04 -13.03
N TYR A 397 35.43 -3.94 -12.04
CA TYR A 397 36.72 -4.50 -11.60
C TYR A 397 37.08 -5.84 -12.26
N LEU A 398 36.11 -6.50 -12.92
CA LEU A 398 36.28 -7.80 -13.57
C LEU A 398 37.46 -7.84 -14.56
N PRO A 399 37.65 -6.85 -15.46
CA PRO A 399 38.77 -6.88 -16.41
C PRO A 399 40.13 -6.90 -15.71
N THR A 400 40.28 -6.10 -14.66
CA THR A 400 41.52 -6.03 -13.87
C THR A 400 41.79 -7.33 -13.12
N ILE A 401 40.75 -7.92 -12.52
CA ILE A 401 40.85 -9.21 -11.82
C ILE A 401 41.25 -10.31 -12.81
N MET A 402 40.59 -10.40 -13.96
CA MET A 402 40.91 -11.38 -15.01
C MET A 402 42.34 -11.23 -15.52
N SER A 403 42.78 -10.01 -15.86
CA SER A 403 44.15 -9.74 -16.29
C SER A 403 45.20 -10.18 -15.25
N THR A 404 44.92 -9.91 -13.96
CA THR A 404 45.82 -10.31 -12.87
C THR A 404 45.89 -11.83 -12.71
N MET A 405 44.75 -12.51 -12.83
CA MET A 405 44.68 -13.98 -12.78
C MET A 405 45.40 -14.63 -13.97
N GLU A 406 45.23 -14.10 -15.17
CA GLU A 406 45.92 -14.57 -16.37
C GLU A 406 47.43 -14.36 -16.27
N ASN A 407 47.87 -13.19 -15.82
CA ASN A 407 49.28 -12.89 -15.62
C ASN A 407 49.92 -13.82 -14.56
N ARG A 408 49.22 -14.11 -13.46
CA ARG A 408 49.66 -15.13 -12.49
C ARG A 408 49.74 -16.53 -13.11
N ARG A 409 48.77 -16.92 -13.93
CA ARG A 409 48.75 -18.22 -14.62
C ARG A 409 49.91 -18.33 -15.61
N TYR A 410 50.19 -17.25 -16.34
CA TYR A 410 51.34 -17.14 -17.24
C TYR A 410 52.66 -17.30 -16.48
N ARG A 411 52.88 -16.52 -15.41
CA ARG A 411 54.09 -16.62 -14.57
C ARG A 411 54.28 -18.01 -13.97
N ARG A 412 53.20 -18.67 -13.53
CA ARG A 412 53.27 -20.06 -13.05
C ARG A 412 53.72 -21.02 -14.16
N ARG A 413 53.19 -20.88 -15.38
CA ARG A 413 53.59 -21.71 -16.53
C ARG A 413 55.07 -21.51 -16.88
N GLU A 414 55.55 -20.28 -16.88
CA GLU A 414 56.96 -19.97 -17.13
C GLU A 414 57.88 -20.55 -16.04
N TYR A 415 57.49 -20.46 -14.77
CA TYR A 415 58.22 -21.08 -13.66
C TYR A 415 58.31 -22.60 -13.79
N TYR A 416 57.21 -23.27 -14.18
CA TYR A 416 57.24 -24.71 -14.44
C TYR A 416 58.08 -25.08 -15.66
N LYS A 417 58.11 -24.27 -16.74
CA LYS A 417 59.02 -24.52 -17.87
C LYS A 417 60.49 -24.50 -17.43
N TYR A 418 60.87 -23.57 -16.54
CA TYR A 418 62.23 -23.50 -16.01
C TYR A 418 62.60 -24.70 -15.12
N LEU A 419 61.66 -25.25 -14.36
CA LEU A 419 61.90 -26.40 -13.46
C LEU A 419 62.05 -27.75 -14.16
N TYR A 420 61.56 -27.89 -15.40
CA TYR A 420 61.60 -29.14 -16.18
C TYR A 420 62.56 -29.07 -17.39
N GLN A 421 63.44 -28.06 -17.43
CA GLN A 421 64.50 -27.93 -18.44
C GLN A 421 65.92 -28.24 -17.92
N THR A 422 66.04 -28.70 -16.66
CA THR A 422 67.22 -29.39 -16.10
C THR A 422 66.92 -30.87 -15.97
#